data_AF-A0AAV0JJL7-F1
#
_entry.id   AF-A0AAV0JJL7-F1
#
_cell.length_a   1.000
_cell.length_b   1.000
_cell.length_c   1.000
_cell.angle_alpha   90.00
_cell.angle_beta   90.00
_cell.angle_gamma   90.00
#
_symmetry.space_group_name_H-M   'P 1'
#
loop_
_entity.id
_entity.type
_entity.pdbx_description
1 polymer ?
#
loop_
_entity_poly.entity_id
_entity_poly.type
_entity_poly.pdbx_seq_one_letter_code
_entity_poly.pdbx_strand_id
1 'polypeptide(L)'
;MAALPFSTPSTSSSNKAAPMPGQKGRWKRRSRMLSRHGKWSSLTRLACSSYETSHDAFRSAFPRGFAWEVISVYSGPPVITYKFRHWGFSEGPFRGHAPTGEMVQFFGISVMRVNNVHYFC
;
A
#
# COMPACT_ATOMS: atom_id res chain seq x y z
N MET A 1 -17.51 -34.46 45.93
CA MET A 1 -18.86 -33.87 45.82
C MET A 1 -18.66 -32.42 45.39
N ALA A 2 -18.53 -32.12 44.09
CA ALA A 2 -19.58 -31.97 43.08
C ALA A 2 -20.54 -30.80 43.36
N ALA A 3 -20.39 -29.70 42.61
CA ALA A 3 -21.47 -28.95 41.96
C ALA A 3 -20.90 -27.79 41.11
N LEU A 4 -20.84 -27.99 39.79
CA LEU A 4 -21.15 -26.94 38.79
C LEU A 4 -22.69 -26.76 38.82
N PRO A 5 -23.30 -25.61 38.47
CA PRO A 5 -23.24 -25.07 37.10
C PRO A 5 -23.42 -23.53 36.96
N PHE A 6 -23.00 -22.92 35.85
CA PHE A 6 -23.88 -21.97 35.15
C PHE A 6 -23.41 -21.62 33.73
N SER A 7 -24.40 -21.49 32.87
CA SER A 7 -24.44 -21.30 31.42
C SER A 7 -24.04 -19.91 30.91
N THR A 8 -23.49 -19.86 29.70
CA THR A 8 -23.44 -18.67 28.79
C THR A 8 -24.85 -18.27 28.33
N PRO A 9 -25.15 -16.99 27.96
CA PRO A 9 -25.01 -16.61 26.53
C PRO A 9 -24.75 -15.10 26.24
N SER A 10 -24.30 -14.84 24.99
CA SER A 10 -24.57 -13.70 24.08
C SER A 10 -24.68 -12.26 24.62
N THR A 11 -24.08 -11.27 23.95
CA THR A 11 -24.61 -10.55 22.76
C THR A 11 -23.79 -9.28 22.55
N SER A 12 -23.50 -8.97 21.29
CA SER A 12 -23.03 -7.68 20.82
C SER A 12 -23.97 -6.55 21.25
N SER A 13 -23.42 -5.42 21.74
CA SER A 13 -24.13 -4.15 21.58
C SER A 13 -23.15 -3.00 21.41
N SER A 14 -23.30 -2.37 20.26
CA SER A 14 -22.69 -1.11 19.87
C SER A 14 -23.01 -0.01 20.89
N ASN A 15 -22.00 0.67 21.42
CA ASN A 15 -22.19 1.94 22.10
C ASN A 15 -22.63 3.00 21.08
N LYS A 16 -23.94 3.18 20.92
CA LYS A 16 -24.53 4.36 20.27
C LYS A 16 -24.73 5.43 21.33
N ALA A 17 -23.86 6.45 21.33
CA ALA A 17 -24.11 7.69 22.05
C ALA A 17 -25.34 8.40 21.46
N ALA A 18 -26.28 8.80 22.32
CA ALA A 18 -27.45 9.57 21.92
C ALA A 18 -27.07 11.04 21.58
N PRO A 19 -27.59 11.64 20.50
CA PRO A 19 -27.37 13.05 20.22
C PRO A 19 -28.35 13.95 21.00
N MET A 20 -27.80 15.03 21.59
CA MET A 20 -28.52 16.08 22.32
C MET A 20 -29.61 16.76 21.47
N PRO A 21 -30.78 17.09 22.03
CA PRO A 21 -31.81 17.83 21.32
C PRO A 21 -31.47 19.33 21.30
N GLY A 22 -31.40 19.95 20.11
CA GLY A 22 -31.32 21.42 20.04
C GLY A 22 -30.65 22.11 18.85
N GLN A 23 -30.26 21.43 17.76
CA GLN A 23 -29.60 22.11 16.61
C GLN A 23 -30.24 21.86 15.24
N LYS A 24 -31.54 21.57 15.18
CA LYS A 24 -32.27 21.39 13.92
C LYS A 24 -32.85 22.72 13.40
N GLY A 25 -32.00 23.65 12.96
CA GLY A 25 -32.55 24.92 12.43
C GLY A 25 -31.65 25.75 11.52
N ARG A 26 -30.33 25.72 11.71
CA ARG A 26 -29.45 26.72 11.09
C ARG A 26 -28.59 26.22 9.92
N TRP A 27 -28.69 24.93 9.57
CA TRP A 27 -27.88 24.31 8.51
C TRP A 27 -28.63 24.09 7.19
N LYS A 28 -29.94 24.40 7.12
CA LYS A 28 -30.77 24.17 5.92
C LYS A 28 -30.96 25.39 5.01
N ARG A 29 -30.45 26.58 5.39
CA ARG A 29 -30.60 27.84 4.61
C ARG A 29 -29.30 28.46 4.09
N ARG A 30 -28.20 27.70 4.03
CA ARG A 30 -26.99 28.08 3.28
C ARG A 30 -26.60 27.06 2.19
N SER A 31 -27.47 26.07 1.93
CA SER A 31 -27.27 25.05 0.88
C SER A 31 -27.95 25.42 -0.45
N ARG A 32 -28.47 26.65 -0.58
CA ARG A 32 -29.18 27.10 -1.78
C ARG A 32 -28.64 28.45 -2.28
N MET A 33 -27.31 28.61 -2.31
CA MET A 33 -26.70 29.80 -2.91
C MET A 33 -25.26 29.61 -3.38
N LEU A 34 -24.86 28.38 -3.71
CA LEU A 34 -23.58 28.05 -4.36
C LEU A 34 -23.81 26.89 -5.36
N SER A 35 -24.72 27.11 -6.31
CA SER A 35 -25.04 26.18 -7.41
C SER A 35 -24.57 26.71 -8.78
N ARG A 36 -23.51 27.53 -8.83
CA ARG A 36 -23.09 28.16 -10.09
C ARG A 36 -21.65 27.96 -10.55
N HIS A 37 -20.89 27.06 -9.93
CA HIS A 37 -19.69 26.51 -10.56
C HIS A 37 -19.57 25.02 -10.25
N GLY A 38 -20.40 24.22 -10.93
CA GLY A 38 -20.20 22.79 -11.05
C GLY A 38 -18.99 22.51 -11.93
N LYS A 39 -17.80 22.43 -11.34
CA LYS A 39 -16.61 21.84 -11.97
C LYS A 39 -15.46 21.69 -10.96
N TRP A 40 -15.70 20.99 -9.86
CA TRP A 40 -14.63 20.62 -8.93
C TRP A 40 -14.64 19.14 -8.50
N SER A 41 -15.64 18.34 -8.91
CA SER A 41 -15.71 16.92 -8.53
C SER A 41 -15.07 15.94 -9.54
N SER A 42 -14.53 16.43 -10.67
CA SER A 42 -13.93 15.58 -11.71
C SER A 42 -12.40 15.60 -11.73
N LEU A 43 -11.74 16.35 -10.86
CA LEU A 43 -10.28 16.55 -10.91
C LEU A 43 -9.47 15.67 -9.94
N THR A 44 -10.11 14.90 -9.06
CA THR A 44 -9.40 14.11 -8.03
C THR A 44 -9.14 12.65 -8.45
N ARG A 45 -9.39 12.27 -9.71
CA ARG A 45 -9.21 10.89 -10.21
C ARG A 45 -8.00 10.75 -11.15
N LEU A 46 -6.88 11.42 -10.88
CA LEU A 46 -5.76 11.46 -11.84
C LEU A 46 -4.43 10.86 -11.35
N ALA A 47 -4.34 10.21 -10.19
CA ALA A 47 -3.06 9.60 -9.78
C ALA A 47 -3.18 8.33 -8.92
N CYS A 48 -4.27 7.55 -9.05
CA CYS A 48 -4.30 6.22 -8.46
C CYS A 48 -3.81 5.21 -9.50
N SER A 49 -2.50 5.22 -9.78
CA SER A 49 -1.88 4.04 -10.41
C SER A 49 -1.93 2.94 -9.35
N SER A 50 -2.91 2.04 -9.45
CA SER A 50 -3.02 0.95 -8.48
C SER A 50 -1.77 0.08 -8.54
N TYR A 51 -1.49 -0.66 -7.46
CA TYR A 51 -0.36 -1.58 -7.41
C TYR A 51 -0.36 -2.52 -8.62
N GLU A 52 -1.54 -3.04 -8.97
CA GLU A 52 -1.78 -3.94 -10.09
C GLU A 52 -1.43 -3.28 -11.42
N THR A 53 -1.91 -2.04 -11.65
CA THR A 53 -1.64 -1.32 -12.90
C THR A 53 -0.15 -1.01 -13.06
N SER A 54 0.55 -0.70 -11.96
CA SER A 54 2.01 -0.49 -12.01
C SER A 54 2.78 -1.79 -12.25
N HIS A 55 2.33 -2.90 -11.68
CA HIS A 55 2.91 -4.22 -11.87
C HIS A 55 2.74 -4.73 -13.30
N ASP A 56 1.57 -4.50 -13.91
CA ASP A 56 1.31 -4.90 -15.28
C ASP A 56 2.17 -4.10 -16.26
N ALA A 57 2.28 -2.78 -16.06
CA ALA A 57 3.17 -1.93 -16.85
C ALA A 57 4.65 -2.32 -16.70
N PHE A 58 5.04 -2.82 -15.52
CA PHE A 58 6.40 -3.30 -15.27
C PHE A 58 6.67 -4.64 -15.95
N ARG A 59 5.74 -5.60 -15.85
CA ARG A 59 5.85 -6.89 -16.53
C ARG A 59 5.81 -6.75 -18.04
N SER A 60 5.04 -5.80 -18.57
CA SER A 60 5.03 -5.54 -20.01
C SER A 60 6.37 -5.00 -20.50
N ALA A 61 7.03 -4.14 -19.71
CA ALA A 61 8.35 -3.58 -20.05
C ALA A 61 9.50 -4.59 -19.93
N PHE A 62 9.42 -5.49 -18.95
CA PHE A 62 10.44 -6.50 -18.67
C PHE A 62 9.86 -7.93 -18.78
N PRO A 63 9.54 -8.40 -20.01
CA PRO A 63 8.89 -9.70 -20.21
C PRO A 63 9.74 -10.89 -19.78
N ARG A 64 11.07 -10.77 -19.88
CA ARG A 64 12.04 -11.78 -19.38
C ARG A 64 12.23 -11.74 -17.86
N GLY A 65 11.56 -10.82 -17.17
CA GLY A 65 11.67 -10.61 -15.74
C GLY A 65 12.73 -9.58 -15.36
N PHE A 66 12.75 -9.27 -14.07
CA PHE A 66 13.67 -8.32 -13.46
C PHE A 66 14.29 -8.97 -12.23
N ALA A 67 15.47 -9.54 -12.42
CA ALA A 67 16.16 -10.29 -11.39
C ALA A 67 16.64 -9.35 -10.28
N TRP A 68 16.65 -9.87 -9.06
CA TRP A 68 17.19 -9.20 -7.89
C TRP A 68 18.19 -10.11 -7.21
N GLU A 69 19.37 -9.58 -6.95
CA GLU A 69 20.45 -10.31 -6.30
C GLU A 69 21.11 -9.45 -5.22
N VAL A 70 21.53 -10.11 -4.14
CA VAL A 70 22.34 -9.50 -3.08
C VAL A 70 23.81 -9.63 -3.47
N ILE A 71 24.50 -8.51 -3.58
CA ILE A 71 25.91 -8.45 -3.96
C ILE A 71 26.81 -8.61 -2.73
N SER A 72 26.46 -7.93 -1.64
CA SER A 72 27.25 -7.97 -0.42
C SER A 72 26.39 -7.62 0.79
N VAL A 73 26.64 -8.31 1.90
CA VAL A 73 26.01 -8.03 3.20
C VAL A 73 27.05 -7.36 4.09
N TYR A 74 26.73 -6.19 4.64
CA TYR A 74 27.62 -5.39 5.47
C TYR A 74 27.36 -5.55 6.96
N SER A 75 26.13 -5.90 7.36
CA SER A 75 25.79 -6.12 8.77
C SER A 75 24.85 -7.30 8.96
N GLY A 76 24.98 -7.98 10.11
CA GLY A 76 24.10 -9.08 10.51
C GLY A 76 22.82 -8.61 11.20
N PRO A 77 21.92 -9.54 11.57
CA PRO A 77 20.69 -9.20 12.27
C PRO A 77 20.94 -8.51 13.63
N PRO A 78 19.97 -7.73 14.17
CA PRO A 78 18.62 -7.52 13.64
C PRO A 78 18.53 -6.43 12.56
N VAL A 79 19.61 -5.67 12.30
CA VAL A 79 19.63 -4.61 11.29
C VAL A 79 20.65 -4.97 10.21
N ILE A 80 20.15 -5.50 9.09
CA ILE A 80 20.96 -5.98 7.98
C ILE A 80 21.05 -4.87 6.93
N THR A 81 22.27 -4.42 6.66
CA THR A 81 22.59 -3.50 5.57
C THR A 81 23.22 -4.32 4.46
N TYR A 82 22.71 -4.23 3.26
CA TYR A 82 23.23 -4.98 2.12
C TYR A 82 23.17 -4.15 0.84
N LYS A 83 24.09 -4.43 -0.08
CA LYS A 83 24.09 -3.92 -1.45
C LYS A 83 23.38 -4.93 -2.35
N PHE A 84 22.51 -4.44 -3.22
CA PHE A 84 21.80 -5.27 -4.18
C PHE A 84 21.98 -4.75 -5.60
N ARG A 85 21.77 -5.65 -6.56
CA ARG A 85 21.63 -5.34 -7.98
C ARG A 85 20.29 -5.85 -8.47
N HIS A 86 19.53 -4.96 -9.10
CA HIS A 86 18.42 -5.33 -9.96
C HIS A 86 18.89 -5.27 -11.41
N TRP A 87 18.47 -6.23 -12.23
CA TRP A 87 18.79 -6.20 -13.65
C TRP A 87 17.70 -6.87 -14.49
N GLY A 88 17.57 -6.41 -15.73
CA GLY A 88 16.66 -7.00 -16.71
C GLY A 88 16.78 -6.30 -18.06
N PHE A 89 16.13 -6.84 -19.07
CA PHE A 89 16.20 -6.31 -20.44
C PHE A 89 14.93 -5.52 -20.78
N SER A 90 15.10 -4.28 -21.22
CA SER A 90 13.97 -3.39 -21.56
C SER A 90 13.46 -3.67 -22.97
N GLU A 91 12.69 -4.74 -23.12
CA GLU A 91 12.19 -5.23 -24.41
C GLU A 91 10.76 -4.79 -24.73
N GLY A 92 10.01 -4.35 -23.72
CA GLY A 92 8.65 -3.85 -23.90
C GLY A 92 8.56 -2.32 -23.87
N PRO A 93 7.46 -1.76 -24.42
CA PRO A 93 7.19 -0.34 -24.31
C PRO A 93 6.91 0.04 -22.85
N PHE A 94 7.56 1.10 -22.36
CA PHE A 94 7.34 1.59 -20.99
C PHE A 94 7.02 3.07 -21.01
N ARG A 95 5.80 3.44 -20.59
CA ARG A 95 5.35 4.85 -20.46
C ARG A 95 5.63 5.74 -21.68
N GLY A 96 5.51 5.19 -22.89
CA GLY A 96 5.75 5.92 -24.14
C GLY A 96 7.22 5.93 -24.60
N HIS A 97 8.12 5.27 -23.86
CA HIS A 97 9.48 5.00 -24.32
C HIS A 97 9.49 3.71 -25.16
N ALA A 98 10.17 3.79 -26.30
CA ALA A 98 10.40 2.63 -27.16
C ALA A 98 11.32 1.61 -26.44
N PRO A 99 11.12 0.31 -26.68
CA PRO A 99 11.98 -0.71 -26.12
C PRO A 99 13.39 -0.57 -26.68
N THR A 100 14.39 -0.46 -25.79
CA THR A 100 15.80 -0.34 -26.17
C THR A 100 16.45 -1.69 -26.41
N GLY A 101 15.91 -2.78 -25.85
CA GLY A 101 16.49 -4.13 -25.92
C GLY A 101 17.79 -4.28 -25.11
N GLU A 102 18.28 -3.20 -24.51
CA GLU A 102 19.49 -3.19 -23.70
C GLU A 102 19.22 -3.71 -22.28
N MET A 103 20.30 -4.17 -21.63
CA MET A 103 20.27 -4.56 -20.24
C MET A 103 20.31 -3.32 -19.34
N VAL A 104 19.25 -3.14 -18.57
CA VAL A 104 19.17 -2.12 -17.52
C VAL A 104 19.66 -2.73 -16.21
N GLN A 105 20.57 -2.03 -15.53
CA GLN A 105 21.10 -2.43 -14.23
C GLN A 105 20.91 -1.31 -13.23
N PHE A 106 20.43 -1.65 -12.05
CA PHE A 106 20.25 -0.74 -10.93
C PHE A 106 20.97 -1.28 -9.70
N PHE A 107 21.82 -0.46 -9.11
CA PHE A 107 22.52 -0.78 -7.87
C PHE A 107 21.97 0.07 -6.74
N GLY A 108 21.74 -0.55 -5.59
CA GLY A 108 21.26 0.15 -4.41
C GLY A 108 21.84 -0.45 -3.13
N ILE A 109 21.68 0.29 -2.04
CA ILE A 109 21.92 -0.19 -0.68
C ILE A 109 20.57 -0.13 0.03
N SER A 110 20.25 -1.19 0.78
CA SER A 110 19.04 -1.27 1.59
C SER A 110 19.40 -1.64 3.02
N VAL A 111 18.60 -1.12 3.95
CA VAL A 111 18.67 -1.43 5.38
C VAL A 111 17.37 -2.12 5.76
N MET A 112 17.45 -3.37 6.20
CA MET A 112 16.31 -4.18 6.61
C MET A 112 16.38 -4.49 8.11
N ARG A 113 15.27 -4.29 8.82
CA ARG A 113 15.12 -4.73 10.21
C ARG A 113 14.40 -6.08 10.27
N VAL A 114 15.01 -7.04 10.95
CA VAL A 114 14.47 -8.38 11.20
C VAL A 114 14.01 -8.43 12.66
N ASN A 115 12.73 -8.71 12.88
CA ASN A 115 12.15 -8.72 14.22
C ASN A 115 12.48 -10.00 15.00
N ASN A 116 12.19 -11.17 14.43
CA ASN A 116 12.37 -12.46 15.11
C ASN A 116 13.59 -13.19 14.56
N VAL A 117 14.75 -12.93 15.17
CA VAL A 117 16.02 -13.57 14.80
C VAL A 117 16.23 -14.80 15.68
N HIS A 118 16.22 -15.98 15.06
CA HIS A 118 16.60 -17.23 15.71
C HIS A 118 17.98 -17.64 15.23
N TYR A 119 18.93 -17.71 16.16
CA TYR A 119 20.25 -18.28 15.90
C TYR A 119 20.18 -19.78 16.22
N PHE A 120 20.41 -20.62 15.20
CA PHE A 120 20.65 -22.04 15.43
C PHE A 120 22.13 -22.21 15.74
N CYS A 121 22.43 -22.70 16.94
CA CYS A 121 23.75 -23.13 17.37
C CYS A 121 23.89 -24.64 17.17
#